data_AF-A0A1A8JYF2-F1
#
_entry.id   AF-A0A1A8JYF2-F1
#
_cell.length_a   1.000
_cell.length_b   1.000
_cell.length_c   1.000
_cell.angle_alpha   90.00
_cell.angle_beta   90.00
_cell.angle_gamma   90.00
#
_symmetry.space_group_name_H-M   'P 1'
#
loop_
_entity.id
_entity.type
_entity.pdbx_description
1 polymer ?
#
loop_
_entity_poly.entity_id
_entity_poly.type
_entity_poly.pdbx_seq_one_letter_code
_entity_poly.pdbx_strand_id
1 'polypeptide(L)' 'HGGSTMTFFMNSRYQTYQRMWNFMHSKQPSVFVKSTEEGIARVLNSNYAYLLESTMNEYYHQRNCNLTQIGGLLDTKGYG' A
#
# COMPACT_ATOMS: atom_id res chain seq x y z
N HIS A 1 9.13 -8.82 -9.21
CA HIS A 1 9.77 -7.54 -8.82
C HIS A 1 9.14 -7.06 -7.53
N GLY A 2 9.92 -6.53 -6.58
CA GLY A 2 9.40 -5.95 -5.33
C GLY A 2 9.16 -4.44 -5.49
N GLY A 3 7.99 -3.96 -5.10
CA GLY A 3 7.65 -2.53 -5.18
C GLY A 3 8.41 -1.67 -4.16
N SER A 4 8.60 -0.39 -4.45
CA SER A 4 9.30 0.58 -3.58
C SER A 4 8.68 0.66 -2.17
N THR A 5 7.36 0.53 -2.07
CA THR A 5 6.59 0.47 -0.81
C THR A 5 6.84 -0.83 -0.04
N MET A 6 6.92 -1.98 -0.73
CA MET A 6 7.22 -3.27 -0.11
C MET A 6 8.61 -3.25 0.56
N THR A 7 9.60 -2.73 -0.15
CA THR A 7 10.99 -2.56 0.34
C THR A 7 11.08 -1.56 1.51
N PHE A 8 10.23 -0.53 1.54
CA PHE A 8 10.16 0.41 2.68
C PHE A 8 9.73 -0.30 3.97
N PHE A 9 8.67 -1.11 3.94
CA PHE A 9 8.22 -1.85 5.12
C PHE A 9 9.24 -2.91 5.54
N MET A 10 9.83 -3.64 4.59
CA MET A 10 10.85 -4.66 4.84
C MET A 10 12.09 -4.11 5.57
N ASN A 11 12.57 -2.93 5.17
CA ASN A 11 13.78 -2.32 5.71
C ASN A 11 13.52 -1.29 6.82
N SER A 12 12.27 -1.18 7.29
CA SER A 12 11.91 -0.12 8.23
C SER A 12 12.56 -0.30 9.61
N ARG A 13 12.99 0.80 10.22
CA ARG A 13 13.50 0.84 11.60
C ARG A 13 12.44 1.22 12.63
N TYR A 14 11.26 1.66 12.20
CA TYR A 14 10.16 2.00 13.09
C TYR A 14 9.40 0.74 13.51
N GLN A 15 9.24 0.54 14.83
CA GLN A 15 8.63 -0.67 15.39
C GLN A 15 7.22 -0.96 14.83
N THR A 16 6.42 0.09 14.60
CA THR A 16 5.08 -0.03 13.99
C THR A 16 5.15 -0.61 12.59
N TYR A 17 6.04 -0.10 11.75
CA TYR A 17 6.20 -0.55 10.36
C TYR A 17 6.82 -1.96 10.27
N GLN A 18 7.71 -2.32 11.20
CA GLN A 18 8.21 -3.69 11.35
C GLN A 18 7.09 -4.68 11.73
N ARG A 19 6.18 -4.30 12.65
CA ARG A 19 5.01 -5.12 12.98
C ARG A 19 4.08 -5.29 11.77
N MET A 20 3.85 -4.22 11.01
CA MET A 20 3.09 -4.28 9.75
C MET A 20 3.75 -5.21 8.72
N TRP A 21 5.07 -5.10 8.53
CA TRP A 21 5.83 -6.00 7.65
C TRP A 21 5.68 -7.47 8.06
N ASN A 22 5.91 -7.78 9.34
CA ASN A 22 5.81 -9.15 9.84
C ASN A 22 4.39 -9.73 9.68
N PHE A 23 3.36 -8.91 9.87
CA PHE A 23 1.98 -9.30 9.57
C PHE A 23 1.79 -9.58 8.07
N MET A 24 2.22 -8.67 7.19
CA MET A 24 2.07 -8.85 5.74
C MET A 24 2.83 -10.07 5.22
N HIS A 25 4.03 -10.33 5.73
CA HIS A 25 4.90 -11.43 5.31
C HIS A 25 4.43 -12.80 5.81
N SER A 26 3.85 -12.89 7.01
CA SER A 26 3.38 -14.15 7.60
C SER A 26 1.95 -14.55 7.21
N LYS A 27 1.15 -13.63 6.66
CA LYS A 27 -0.28 -13.87 6.42
C LYS A 27 -0.53 -14.84 5.26
N GLN A 28 -1.29 -15.90 5.55
CA GLN A 28 -1.88 -16.79 4.56
C GLN A 28 -3.43 -16.69 4.61
N PRO A 29 -4.13 -16.60 3.46
CA PRO A 29 -3.58 -16.37 2.11
C PRO A 29 -2.87 -15.01 1.99
N SER A 30 -2.01 -14.87 0.98
CA SER A 30 -1.18 -13.68 0.77
C SER A 30 -1.99 -12.37 0.72
N VAL A 31 -1.48 -11.34 1.40
CA VAL A 31 -1.97 -9.96 1.28
C VAL A 31 -1.31 -9.20 0.13
N PHE A 32 -0.17 -9.68 -0.38
CA PHE A 32 0.49 -9.10 -1.54
C PHE A 32 -0.28 -9.42 -2.83
N VAL A 33 -0.43 -8.40 -3.67
CA VAL A 33 -1.03 -8.42 -5.02
C VAL A 33 0.06 -8.26 -6.08
N LYS A 34 -0.22 -8.66 -7.33
CA LYS A 34 0.74 -8.62 -8.45
C LYS A 34 0.75 -7.30 -9.19
N SER A 35 -0.36 -6.57 -9.22
CA SER A 35 -0.48 -5.25 -9.85
C SER A 35 -1.31 -4.27 -9.01
N THR A 36 -1.23 -2.99 -9.38
CA THR A 36 -2.03 -1.92 -8.76
C THR A 36 -3.53 -2.13 -8.99
N GLU A 37 -3.92 -2.57 -10.18
CA GLU A 37 -5.32 -2.82 -10.56
C GLU A 37 -5.92 -3.95 -9.71
N GLU A 38 -5.17 -5.02 -9.45
CA GLU A 38 -5.55 -6.09 -8.52
C GLU A 38 -5.73 -5.54 -7.10
N GLY A 39 -4.82 -4.66 -6.66
CA GLY A 39 -4.91 -3.95 -5.37
C GLY A 39 -6.19 -3.12 -5.26
N ILE A 40 -6.45 -2.24 -6.24
CA ILE A 40 -7.66 -1.39 -6.28
C ILE A 40 -8.94 -2.23 -6.34
N ALA A 41 -8.98 -3.27 -7.18
CA ALA A 41 -10.12 -4.18 -7.23
C ALA A 41 -10.36 -4.89 -5.88
N ARG A 42 -9.29 -5.28 -5.17
CA ARG A 42 -9.39 -5.90 -3.84
C ARG A 42 -9.89 -4.91 -2.77
N VAL A 43 -9.48 -3.64 -2.81
CA VAL A 43 -10.02 -2.58 -1.93
C VAL A 43 -11.52 -2.38 -2.14
N LEU A 44 -11.99 -2.34 -3.40
CA LEU A 44 -13.40 -2.10 -3.72
C LEU A 44 -14.32 -3.28 -3.37
N ASN A 45 -13.82 -4.51 -3.41
CA ASN A 45 -14.63 -5.73 -3.25
C ASN A 45 -14.42 -6.45 -1.91
N SER A 46 -13.55 -5.96 -1.02
CA SER A 46 -13.28 -6.61 0.27
C SER A 46 -12.78 -5.64 1.32
N ASN A 47 -12.78 -6.04 2.60
CA ASN A 47 -12.18 -5.26 3.69
C ASN A 47 -10.64 -5.31 3.63
N TYR A 48 -10.07 -4.59 2.66
CA TYR A 48 -8.64 -4.54 2.36
C TYR A 48 -8.19 -3.09 2.15
N ALA A 49 -7.07 -2.73 2.77
CA ALA A 49 -6.40 -1.45 2.54
C ALA A 49 -5.16 -1.68 1.68
N TYR A 50 -4.96 -0.84 0.66
CA TYR A 50 -3.80 -0.91 -0.23
C TYR A 50 -2.86 0.27 0.04
N LEU A 51 -1.57 -0.02 0.19
CA LEU A 51 -0.53 0.97 0.44
C LEU A 51 0.20 1.27 -0.86
N LEU A 52 -0.05 2.46 -1.41
CA LEU A 52 0.52 2.94 -2.67
C LEU A 52 1.10 4.35 -2.50
N GLU A 53 1.84 4.80 -3.51
CA GLU A 53 2.42 6.14 -3.56
C GLU A 53 1.35 7.23 -3.68
N SER A 54 1.61 8.42 -3.13
CA SER A 54 0.64 9.53 -3.09
C SER A 54 0.19 10.00 -4.47
N THR A 55 1.11 10.14 -5.43
CA THR A 55 0.81 10.52 -6.83
C THR A 55 -0.19 9.56 -7.48
N MET A 56 0.03 8.26 -7.28
CA MET A 56 -0.87 7.20 -7.75
C MET A 56 -2.19 7.21 -6.95
N ASN A 57 -2.16 7.47 -5.65
CA ASN A 57 -3.35 7.56 -4.81
C ASN A 57 -4.28 8.69 -5.23
N GLU A 58 -3.73 9.88 -5.48
CA GLU A 58 -4.46 11.04 -6.02
C GLU A 58 -5.08 10.70 -7.40
N TYR A 59 -4.30 10.08 -8.29
CA TYR A 59 -4.78 9.65 -9.62
C TYR A 59 -5.96 8.67 -9.55
N TYR A 60 -5.91 7.65 -8.68
CA TYR A 60 -7.01 6.69 -8.54
C TYR A 60 -8.21 7.28 -7.79
N HIS A 61 -7.99 8.11 -6.76
CA HIS A 61 -9.06 8.77 -6.01
C HIS A 61 -9.85 9.75 -6.88
N GLN A 62 -9.18 10.59 -7.66
CA GLN A 62 -9.83 11.51 -8.62
C GLN A 62 -10.68 10.79 -9.68
N ARG A 63 -10.39 9.53 -9.97
CA ARG A 63 -11.06 8.72 -10.99
C ARG A 63 -12.07 7.71 -10.42
N ASN A 64 -12.14 7.55 -9.11
CA ASN A 64 -13.07 6.66 -8.45
C ASN A 64 -13.40 7.13 -7.02
N CYS A 65 -14.52 7.84 -6.89
CA CYS A 65 -15.00 8.40 -5.62
C CYS A 65 -15.30 7.36 -4.53
N ASN A 66 -15.35 6.06 -4.86
CA ASN A 66 -15.50 4.98 -3.88
C ASN A 66 -14.18 4.65 -3.14
N LEU A 67 -13.05 5.18 -3.60
CA LEU A 67 -11.76 5.09 -2.91
C LEU A 67 -11.59 6.30 -1.99
N THR A 68 -11.09 6.06 -0.78
CA THR A 68 -10.83 7.11 0.21
C THR A 68 -9.40 7.01 0.70
N GLN A 69 -8.66 8.13 0.68
CA GLN A 69 -7.34 8.19 1.33
C GLN A 69 -7.50 8.14 2.85
N ILE A 70 -6.74 7.27 3.51
CA ILE A 70 -6.70 7.17 4.97
C ILE A 70 -5.33 7.63 5.48
N GLY A 71 -5.33 8.69 6.29
CA GLY A 71 -4.12 9.25 6.87
C GLY A 71 -3.27 10.09 5.91
N GLY A 72 -2.06 10.41 6.36
CA GLY A 72 -1.06 11.18 5.61
C GLY A 72 0.05 10.31 5.01
N LEU A 73 1.10 10.96 4.53
CA LEU A 73 2.28 10.30 3.97
C LEU A 73 3.01 9.48 5.05
N LEU A 74 3.32 8.21 4.75
CA LEU A 74 4.07 7.31 5.64
C LEU A 74 5.60 7.46 5.48
N ASP A 75 6.02 7.88 4.30
CA ASP A 75 7.35 8.36 3.95
C ASP A 75 7.28 9.50 2.93
N THR A 76 8.39 10.23 2.75
CA THR A 76 8.53 11.28 1.75
C THR A 76 9.57 10.85 0.73
N LYS A 77 9.14 10.48 -0.46
CA LYS A 77 10.03 10.24 -1.61
C LYS A 77 9.89 11.41 -2.58
N GLY A 78 11.03 12.03 -2.91
CA GLY A 78 11.11 13.02 -3.97
C GLY A 78 11.61 12.36 -5.25
N TYR A 79 10.87 12.55 -6.34
CA TYR A 79 11.43 12.41 -7.68
C TYR A 79 11.97 13.78 -8.10
N GLY A 80 13.27 13.84 -8.38
CA GLY A 80 13.97 15.02 -8.90
C GLY A 80 14.56 14.74 -10.27
#